data_AF-A0A265NF82-F1
#
_entry.id   AF-A0A265NF82-F1
#
_cell.length_a   1.000
_cell.length_b   1.000
_cell.length_c   1.000
_cell.angle_alpha   90.00
_cell.angle_beta   90.00
_cell.angle_gamma   90.00
#
_symmetry.space_group_name_H-M   'P 1'
#
loop_
_entity.id
_entity.type
_entity.pdbx_description
1 polymer ?
#
loop_
_entity_poly.entity_id
_entity_poly.type
_entity_poly.pdbx_seq_one_letter_code
_entity_poly.pdbx_strand_id
1 'polypeptide(L)'
;MVQFAQRIVKAVSEISPFPISLTDEKGYIIGDSEKKRIGTLHTPSKLVLEEDRLILFDEETISAMENVLPGAAVPLRFDYRKLGVLGIIGDPQKVRPYVNLLKKYVEMMWQETMHQQLEQLEKQTLETFVQYILLNEEVNKERVIKFCEVLQINYMVKRYCVIVDIGDSLLNRVGVKQNKISFEYLKNRLIDHMKHSFKCNDDAICTFLNTEKIVLLKSVTADPNSEYVREMENFSFQSKQLMKKFQEYQIENITIAAGDLYSSLLSINRSYHEAENLINVGNELHLLPRIYNYYNWDMLLELVSTQMDKRLQEKLHFRLKFLIEHNDFGELSNDFMIYCKNNMNISKTAKELYIHRNTLIYRLKKIERITRLDTGCFEHCTLLYLVLKKYTDTTQKNI
;
A
#
# COMPACT_ATOMS: atom_id res chain seq x y z
N MET A 1 27.36 -0.72 10.56
CA MET A 1 28.43 -1.64 10.12
C MET A 1 28.68 -2.81 11.08
N VAL A 2 28.84 -2.59 12.40
CA VAL A 2 29.14 -3.68 13.37
C VAL A 2 28.10 -4.81 13.40
N GLN A 3 26.81 -4.49 13.50
CA GLN A 3 25.75 -5.53 13.49
C GLN A 3 25.75 -6.36 12.19
N PHE A 4 26.23 -5.78 11.10
CA PHE A 4 26.23 -6.42 9.79
C PHE A 4 27.44 -7.34 9.59
N ALA A 5 28.65 -6.83 9.86
CA ALA A 5 29.85 -7.64 9.83
C ALA A 5 29.73 -8.87 10.76
N GLN A 6 29.11 -8.72 11.93
CA GLN A 6 28.83 -9.85 12.81
C GLN A 6 27.84 -10.88 12.22
N ARG A 7 26.84 -10.46 11.44
CA ARG A 7 25.93 -11.39 10.74
C ARG A 7 26.67 -12.20 9.68
N ILE A 8 27.55 -11.55 8.91
CA ILE A 8 28.42 -12.24 7.95
C ILE A 8 29.31 -13.24 8.69
N VAL A 9 30.02 -12.81 9.75
CA VAL A 9 30.88 -13.70 10.52
C VAL A 9 30.13 -14.92 11.03
N LYS A 10 28.92 -14.74 11.55
CA LYS A 10 28.08 -15.86 11.99
C LYS A 10 27.76 -16.83 10.85
N ALA A 11 27.29 -16.34 9.71
CA ALA A 11 26.93 -17.17 8.56
C ALA A 11 28.14 -17.91 7.98
N VAL A 12 29.29 -17.25 7.88
CA VAL A 12 30.53 -17.86 7.40
C VAL A 12 31.05 -18.89 8.41
N SER A 13 30.94 -18.61 9.71
CA SER A 13 31.38 -19.55 10.77
C SER A 13 30.54 -20.84 10.82
N GLU A 14 29.31 -20.85 10.28
CA GLU A 14 28.48 -22.06 10.18
C GLU A 14 29.01 -23.06 9.14
N ILE A 15 29.76 -22.58 8.14
CA ILE A 15 30.29 -23.41 7.03
C ILE A 15 31.82 -23.48 7.00
N SER A 16 32.50 -22.56 7.68
CA SER A 16 33.96 -22.48 7.76
C SER A 16 34.49 -23.36 8.89
N PRO A 17 35.53 -24.19 8.64
CA PRO A 17 36.20 -24.94 9.71
C PRO A 17 37.11 -24.04 10.58
N PHE A 18 37.28 -22.78 10.21
CA PHE A 18 38.14 -21.81 10.90
C PHE A 18 37.33 -20.64 11.46
N PRO A 19 37.61 -20.17 12.69
CA PRO A 19 37.10 -18.91 13.20
C PRO A 19 37.57 -17.75 12.32
N ILE A 20 36.74 -16.72 12.17
CA ILE A 20 37.07 -15.55 11.37
C ILE A 20 36.80 -14.24 12.11
N SER A 21 37.48 -13.19 11.67
CA SER A 21 37.34 -11.82 12.15
C SER A 21 37.27 -10.85 10.98
N LEU A 22 36.48 -9.80 11.12
CA LEU A 22 36.31 -8.72 10.16
C LEU A 22 36.65 -7.40 10.84
N THR A 23 37.47 -6.61 10.17
CA THR A 23 37.83 -5.25 10.63
C THR A 23 37.36 -4.19 9.65
N ASP A 24 37.19 -2.95 10.11
CA ASP A 24 36.96 -1.79 9.25
C ASP A 24 38.27 -1.20 8.69
N GLU A 25 38.15 -0.15 7.87
CA GLU A 25 39.29 0.59 7.29
C GLU A 25 40.23 1.21 8.34
N LYS A 26 39.77 1.39 9.58
CA LYS A 26 40.55 1.95 10.70
C LYS A 26 41.24 0.85 11.52
N GLY A 27 40.94 -0.42 11.23
CA GLY A 27 41.47 -1.59 11.91
C GLY A 27 40.68 -2.02 13.15
N TYR A 28 39.48 -1.47 13.39
CA TYR A 28 38.64 -1.94 14.49
C TYR A 28 37.90 -3.22 14.12
N ILE A 29 37.85 -4.18 15.03
CA ILE A 29 37.08 -5.42 14.84
C ILE A 29 35.59 -5.10 14.87
N ILE A 30 34.93 -5.26 13.72
CA ILE A 30 33.50 -5.02 13.54
C ILE A 30 32.69 -6.31 13.50
N GLY A 31 33.34 -7.47 13.39
CA GLY A 31 32.73 -8.79 13.59
C GLY A 31 33.78 -9.84 13.91
N ASP A 32 33.46 -10.79 14.78
CA ASP A 32 34.37 -11.86 15.19
C ASP A 32 33.60 -13.10 15.65
N SER A 33 34.18 -14.28 15.45
CA SER A 33 33.65 -15.53 16.02
C SER A 33 33.63 -15.47 17.55
N GLU A 34 34.53 -14.71 18.16
CA GLU A 34 34.58 -14.39 19.59
C GLU A 34 34.04 -12.97 19.88
N LYS A 35 32.81 -12.90 20.40
CA LYS A 35 32.12 -11.62 20.67
C LYS A 35 32.88 -10.62 21.55
N LYS A 36 33.78 -11.09 22.42
CA LYS A 36 34.56 -10.24 23.33
C LYS A 36 35.58 -9.36 22.60
N ARG A 37 35.97 -9.72 21.38
CA ARG A 37 36.98 -9.00 20.58
C ARG A 37 36.38 -7.84 19.77
N ILE A 38 35.06 -7.82 19.59
CA ILE A 38 34.38 -6.79 18.81
C ILE A 38 34.55 -5.42 19.48
N GLY A 39 34.91 -4.41 18.69
CA GLY A 39 35.17 -3.04 19.13
C GLY A 39 36.61 -2.77 19.56
N THR A 40 37.46 -3.80 19.62
CA THR A 40 38.89 -3.63 19.90
C THR A 40 39.65 -3.24 18.62
N LEU A 41 40.74 -2.50 18.78
CA LEU A 41 41.64 -2.17 17.67
C LEU A 41 42.54 -3.37 17.39
N HIS A 42 42.53 -3.86 16.15
CA HIS A 42 43.39 -4.93 15.69
C HIS A 42 44.54 -4.36 14.86
N THR A 43 45.71 -4.19 15.49
CA THR A 43 46.88 -3.57 14.86
C THR A 43 47.38 -4.28 13.60
N PRO A 44 47.32 -5.63 13.45
CA PRO A 44 47.73 -6.30 12.21
C PRO A 44 46.90 -5.90 10.98
N SER A 45 45.64 -5.48 11.17
CA SER A 45 44.80 -5.07 10.04
C SER A 45 45.35 -3.85 9.30
N LYS A 46 46.03 -2.93 10.00
CA LYS A 46 46.64 -1.76 9.36
C LYS A 46 47.76 -2.17 8.41
N LEU A 47 48.63 -3.09 8.84
CA LEU A 47 49.70 -3.65 8.02
C LEU A 47 49.13 -4.29 6.74
N VAL A 48 48.07 -5.09 6.88
CA VAL A 48 47.42 -5.77 5.75
C VAL A 48 46.78 -4.77 4.77
N LEU A 49 46.19 -3.69 5.29
CA LEU A 49 45.61 -2.61 4.47
C LEU A 49 46.70 -1.80 3.74
N GLU A 50 47.83 -1.53 4.39
CA GLU A 50 48.98 -0.83 3.81
C GLU A 50 49.65 -1.66 2.71
N GLU A 51 50.00 -2.92 2.99
CA GLU A 51 50.67 -3.80 2.02
C GLU A 51 49.74 -4.33 0.92
N ASP A 52 48.41 -4.25 1.13
CA ASP A 52 47.38 -4.64 0.16
C ASP A 52 47.52 -6.08 -0.38
N ARG A 53 47.98 -7.00 0.48
CA ARG A 53 48.20 -8.40 0.14
C ARG A 53 47.82 -9.33 1.29
N LEU A 54 47.77 -10.62 0.99
CA LEU A 54 47.68 -11.66 2.01
C LEU A 54 48.93 -11.64 2.89
N ILE A 55 48.75 -11.56 4.22
CA ILE A 55 49.81 -11.71 5.20
C ILE A 55 49.50 -12.92 6.09
N LEU A 56 50.52 -13.76 6.31
CA LEU A 56 50.45 -14.90 7.22
C LEU A 56 51.10 -14.50 8.55
N PHE A 57 50.43 -14.78 9.65
CA PHE A 57 50.89 -14.48 11.01
C PHE A 57 51.15 -15.78 11.76
N ASP A 58 52.42 -16.13 11.98
CA ASP A 58 52.84 -17.26 12.80
C ASP A 58 53.08 -16.87 14.27
N GLU A 59 53.31 -17.86 15.14
CA GLU A 59 53.49 -17.65 16.59
C GLU A 59 54.69 -16.75 16.93
N GLU A 60 55.74 -16.79 16.11
CA GLU A 60 56.93 -15.93 16.28
C GLU A 60 56.61 -14.47 15.95
N THR A 61 55.88 -14.22 14.86
CA THR A 61 55.50 -12.89 14.38
C THR A 61 54.50 -12.19 15.31
N ILE A 62 53.61 -12.94 15.98
CA ILE A 62 52.59 -12.38 16.88
C ILE A 62 53.07 -12.17 18.31
N SER A 63 54.25 -12.69 18.68
CA SER A 63 54.77 -12.68 20.06
C SER A 63 54.89 -11.28 20.68
N ALA A 64 55.03 -10.25 19.85
CA ALA A 64 55.09 -8.84 20.24
C ALA A 64 53.76 -8.08 20.11
N MET A 65 52.67 -8.74 19.72
CA MET A 65 51.39 -8.10 19.38
C MET A 65 50.27 -8.49 20.36
N GLU A 66 49.56 -7.48 20.88
CA GLU A 66 48.45 -7.69 21.81
C GLU A 66 47.17 -8.12 21.07
N ASN A 67 46.47 -9.15 21.56
CA ASN A 67 45.20 -9.66 21.02
C ASN A 67 45.26 -10.17 19.57
N VAL A 68 46.41 -10.70 19.15
CA VAL A 68 46.61 -11.31 17.83
C VAL A 68 46.67 -12.83 17.95
N LEU A 69 45.93 -13.52 17.08
CA LEU A 69 45.91 -14.97 16.99
C LEU A 69 46.63 -15.40 15.70
N PRO A 70 47.29 -16.57 15.68
CA PRO A 70 47.93 -17.06 14.46
C PRO A 70 46.88 -17.29 13.36
N GLY A 71 47.28 -17.06 12.12
CA GLY A 71 46.35 -17.15 11.00
C GLY A 71 46.79 -16.47 9.73
N ALA A 72 45.79 -16.15 8.90
CA ALA A 72 45.96 -15.45 7.64
C ALA A 72 45.04 -14.23 7.61
N ALA A 73 45.55 -13.10 7.16
CA ALA A 73 44.76 -11.90 6.99
C ALA A 73 44.84 -11.40 5.54
N VAL A 74 43.71 -10.97 4.99
CA VAL A 74 43.62 -10.54 3.59
C VAL A 74 42.71 -9.30 3.48
N PRO A 75 43.07 -8.30 2.64
CA PRO A 75 42.23 -7.13 2.45
C PRO A 75 40.93 -7.51 1.73
N LEU A 76 39.82 -6.93 2.22
CA LEU A 76 38.50 -7.00 1.60
C LEU A 76 38.27 -5.79 0.70
N ARG A 77 37.74 -6.05 -0.49
CA ARG A 77 37.45 -4.99 -1.47
C ARG A 77 35.98 -4.99 -1.88
N PHE A 78 35.47 -3.78 -2.11
CA PHE A 78 34.14 -3.53 -2.68
C PHE A 78 34.23 -2.35 -3.63
N ASP A 79 33.74 -2.49 -4.87
CA ASP A 79 33.89 -1.48 -5.94
C ASP A 79 35.31 -0.91 -6.03
N TYR A 80 36.31 -1.79 -5.94
CA TYR A 80 37.74 -1.47 -5.97
C TYR A 80 38.26 -0.60 -4.80
N ARG A 81 37.45 -0.35 -3.77
CA ARG A 81 37.85 0.32 -2.53
C ARG A 81 38.14 -0.69 -1.42
N LYS A 82 39.17 -0.43 -0.61
CA LYS A 82 39.50 -1.24 0.58
C LYS A 82 38.49 -0.91 1.69
N LEU A 83 37.74 -1.90 2.14
CA LEU A 83 36.76 -1.72 3.21
C LEU A 83 37.28 -2.13 4.59
N GLY A 84 38.30 -2.99 4.61
CA GLY A 84 38.79 -3.60 5.83
C GLY A 84 39.54 -4.90 5.57
N VAL A 85 39.68 -5.73 6.60
CA VAL A 85 40.47 -6.97 6.55
C VAL A 85 39.65 -8.14 7.05
N LEU A 86 39.75 -9.27 6.34
CA LEU A 86 39.33 -10.59 6.80
C LEU A 86 40.52 -11.29 7.45
N GLY A 87 40.41 -11.59 8.74
CA GLY A 87 41.32 -12.47 9.46
C GLY A 87 40.73 -13.87 9.59
N ILE A 88 41.49 -14.89 9.25
CA ILE A 88 41.14 -16.31 9.40
C ILE A 88 42.10 -16.89 10.43
N ILE A 89 41.54 -17.37 11.53
CA ILE A 89 42.29 -17.79 12.71
C ILE A 89 42.61 -19.29 12.60
N GLY A 90 43.87 -19.65 12.81
CA GLY A 90 44.35 -21.03 12.78
C GLY A 90 45.81 -21.13 12.34
N ASP A 91 46.30 -22.36 12.20
CA ASP A 91 47.64 -22.61 11.64
C ASP A 91 47.77 -21.98 10.23
N PRO A 92 48.72 -21.05 10.00
CA PRO A 92 48.88 -20.34 8.72
C PRO A 92 48.97 -21.25 7.51
N GLN A 93 49.58 -22.42 7.63
CA GLN A 93 49.71 -23.37 6.52
C GLN A 93 48.39 -24.08 6.22
N LYS A 94 47.56 -24.32 7.24
CA LYS A 94 46.25 -24.98 7.10
C LYS A 94 45.17 -24.02 6.58
N VAL A 95 45.22 -22.75 6.98
CA VAL A 95 44.21 -21.75 6.57
C VAL A 95 44.45 -21.21 5.17
N ARG A 96 45.71 -21.13 4.70
CA ARG A 96 46.12 -20.53 3.43
C ARG A 96 45.31 -20.99 2.20
N PRO A 97 45.00 -22.28 2.01
CA PRO A 97 44.19 -22.74 0.86
C PRO A 97 42.76 -22.18 0.86
N TYR A 98 42.21 -21.85 2.03
CA TYR A 98 40.82 -21.41 2.21
C TYR A 98 40.67 -19.89 2.12
N VAL A 99 41.77 -19.13 2.20
CA VAL A 99 41.76 -17.66 2.27
C VAL A 99 41.00 -17.05 1.10
N ASN A 100 41.31 -17.43 -0.14
CA ASN A 100 40.68 -16.85 -1.32
C ASN A 100 39.20 -17.21 -1.43
N LEU A 101 38.83 -18.43 -1.02
CA LEU A 101 37.43 -18.87 -1.02
C LEU A 101 36.61 -18.09 0.01
N LEU A 102 37.09 -18.04 1.26
CA LEU A 102 36.43 -17.30 2.33
C LEU A 102 36.39 -15.80 2.04
N LYS A 103 37.46 -15.24 1.47
CA LYS A 103 37.48 -13.85 0.99
C LYS A 103 36.36 -13.60 -0.02
N LYS A 104 36.27 -14.40 -1.08
CA LYS A 104 35.26 -14.19 -2.13
C LYS A 104 33.84 -14.35 -1.60
N TYR A 105 33.64 -15.32 -0.72
CA TYR A 105 32.35 -15.54 -0.09
C TYR A 105 31.94 -14.36 0.81
N VAL A 106 32.86 -13.85 1.63
CA VAL A 106 32.66 -12.66 2.46
C VAL A 106 32.38 -11.42 1.59
N GLU A 107 33.17 -11.18 0.54
CA GLU A 107 32.96 -10.05 -0.39
C GLU A 107 31.56 -10.10 -1.04
N MET A 108 31.12 -11.27 -1.51
CA MET A 108 29.80 -11.46 -2.12
C MET A 108 28.65 -11.28 -1.13
N MET A 109 28.73 -11.88 0.06
CA MET A 109 27.73 -11.66 1.12
C MET A 109 27.65 -10.19 1.53
N TRP A 110 28.81 -9.52 1.55
CA TRP A 110 28.88 -8.11 1.86
C TRP A 110 28.11 -7.28 0.83
N GLN A 111 28.39 -7.53 -0.45
CA GLN A 111 27.74 -6.89 -1.59
C GLN A 111 26.22 -7.08 -1.59
N GLU A 112 25.77 -8.32 -1.45
CA GLU A 112 24.34 -8.66 -1.42
C GLU A 112 23.60 -7.88 -0.33
N THR A 113 24.17 -7.80 0.87
CA THR A 113 23.50 -7.12 1.97
C THR A 113 23.51 -5.60 1.83
N MET A 114 24.57 -5.02 1.27
CA MET A 114 24.58 -3.58 0.95
C MET A 114 23.54 -3.24 -0.11
N HIS A 115 23.42 -4.09 -1.14
CA HIS A 115 22.40 -3.92 -2.16
C HIS A 115 20.99 -3.96 -1.57
N GLN A 116 20.68 -4.98 -0.74
CA GLN A 116 19.40 -5.08 -0.03
C GLN A 116 19.11 -3.87 0.88
N GLN A 117 20.14 -3.30 1.53
CA GLN A 117 19.96 -2.11 2.38
C GLN A 117 19.64 -0.86 1.56
N LEU A 118 20.30 -0.68 0.41
CA LEU A 118 20.01 0.43 -0.49
C LEU A 118 18.59 0.31 -1.05
N GLU A 119 18.19 -0.86 -1.53
CA GLU A 119 16.81 -1.10 -1.99
C GLU A 119 15.78 -0.82 -0.88
N GLN A 120 16.04 -1.27 0.35
CA GLN A 120 15.15 -1.01 1.48
C GLN A 120 15.05 0.48 1.80
N LEU A 121 16.17 1.20 1.74
CA LEU A 121 16.20 2.64 1.98
C LEU A 121 15.44 3.40 0.89
N GLU A 122 15.60 3.02 -0.37
CA GLU A 122 14.85 3.58 -1.50
C GLU A 122 13.34 3.37 -1.33
N LYS A 123 12.91 2.16 -0.97
CA LYS A 123 11.49 1.86 -0.68
C LYS A 123 10.94 2.70 0.47
N GLN A 124 11.68 2.79 1.58
CA GLN A 124 11.27 3.61 2.73
C GLN A 124 11.20 5.09 2.37
N THR A 125 12.13 5.57 1.55
CA THR A 125 12.13 6.94 1.04
C THR A 125 10.91 7.19 0.16
N LEU A 126 10.56 6.24 -0.71
CA LEU A 126 9.35 6.30 -1.53
C LEU A 126 8.07 6.30 -0.69
N GLU A 127 7.95 5.40 0.29
CA GLU A 127 6.81 5.35 1.21
C GLU A 127 6.64 6.66 1.97
N THR A 128 7.75 7.19 2.51
CA THR A 128 7.76 8.48 3.21
C THR A 128 7.36 9.63 2.28
N PHE A 129 7.85 9.63 1.04
CA PHE A 129 7.50 10.63 0.05
C PHE A 129 6.02 10.57 -0.33
N VAL A 130 5.49 9.38 -0.58
CA VAL A 130 4.06 9.17 -0.89
C VAL A 130 3.17 9.61 0.27
N GLN A 131 3.52 9.23 1.52
CA GLN A 131 2.80 9.74 2.69
C GLN A 131 2.83 11.27 2.76
N TYR A 132 4.01 11.88 2.52
CA TYR A 132 4.15 13.33 2.53
C TYR A 132 3.25 14.02 1.49
N ILE A 133 3.19 13.51 0.26
CA ILE A 133 2.40 14.16 -0.81
C ILE A 133 0.90 13.86 -0.75
N LEU A 134 0.47 12.81 -0.05
CA LEU A 134 -0.95 12.43 0.03
C LEU A 134 -1.64 12.92 1.30
N LEU A 135 -0.94 12.94 2.43
CA LEU A 135 -1.55 13.22 3.74
C LEU A 135 -1.50 14.69 4.16
N ASN A 136 -0.70 15.52 3.48
CA ASN A 136 -0.64 16.95 3.75
C ASN A 136 -1.56 17.70 2.79
N GLU A 137 -2.35 18.65 3.32
CA GLU A 137 -3.21 19.53 2.51
C GLU A 137 -2.38 20.38 1.54
N GLU A 138 -1.24 20.88 2.02
CA GLU A 138 -0.28 21.66 1.25
C GLU A 138 1.12 21.03 1.34
N VAL A 139 1.82 21.02 0.20
CA VAL A 139 3.19 20.50 0.10
C VAL A 139 4.15 21.58 -0.36
N ASN A 140 5.36 21.57 0.19
CA ASN A 140 6.42 22.46 -0.26
C ASN A 140 6.96 21.97 -1.61
N LYS A 141 6.80 22.78 -2.66
CA LYS A 141 7.20 22.45 -4.03
C LYS A 141 8.69 22.08 -4.14
N GLU A 142 9.58 22.83 -3.50
CA GLU A 142 11.03 22.55 -3.56
C GLU A 142 11.37 21.20 -2.93
N ARG A 143 10.70 20.86 -1.82
CA ARG A 143 10.86 19.56 -1.16
C ARG A 143 10.37 18.41 -2.05
N VAL A 144 9.22 18.57 -2.71
CA VAL A 144 8.70 17.58 -3.66
C VAL A 144 9.68 17.38 -4.82
N ILE A 145 10.23 18.46 -5.38
CA ILE A 145 11.23 18.39 -6.46
C ILE A 145 12.48 17.62 -6.00
N LYS A 146 13.00 17.90 -4.81
CA LYS A 146 14.17 17.17 -4.25
C LYS A 146 13.91 15.68 -4.11
N PHE A 147 12.73 15.27 -3.61
CA PHE A 147 12.37 13.86 -3.55
C PHE A 147 12.28 13.24 -4.95
N CYS A 148 11.68 13.97 -5.88
CA CYS A 148 11.54 13.52 -7.27
C CYS A 148 12.89 13.35 -7.97
N GLU A 149 13.87 14.23 -7.70
CA GLU A 149 15.24 14.11 -8.22
C GLU A 149 15.94 12.85 -7.67
N VAL A 150 15.87 12.63 -6.35
CA VAL A 150 16.47 11.46 -5.69
C VAL A 150 15.84 10.15 -6.17
N LEU A 151 14.51 10.12 -6.30
CA LEU A 151 13.76 8.93 -6.71
C LEU A 151 13.61 8.79 -8.22
N GLN A 152 14.15 9.74 -9.00
CA GLN A 152 14.04 9.79 -10.48
C GLN A 152 12.58 9.78 -10.98
N ILE A 153 11.68 10.46 -10.26
CA ILE A 153 10.25 10.54 -10.58
C ILE A 153 9.93 11.84 -11.31
N ASN A 154 9.20 11.76 -12.43
CA ASN A 154 8.70 12.97 -13.08
C ASN A 154 7.42 13.49 -12.38
N TYR A 155 7.54 14.62 -11.68
CA TYR A 155 6.43 15.22 -10.93
C TYR A 155 5.38 15.94 -11.78
N MET A 156 5.68 16.23 -13.05
CA MET A 156 4.79 16.95 -13.98
C MET A 156 3.87 16.01 -14.77
N VAL A 157 4.06 14.70 -14.65
CA VAL A 157 3.19 13.70 -15.29
C VAL A 157 1.85 13.68 -14.58
N LYS A 158 0.77 13.71 -15.37
CA LYS A 158 -0.60 13.65 -14.87
C LYS A 158 -0.88 12.28 -14.27
N ARG A 159 -1.48 12.26 -13.09
CA ARG A 159 -1.77 11.03 -12.33
C ARG A 159 -3.11 11.08 -11.67
N TYR A 160 -3.71 9.92 -11.49
CA TYR A 160 -4.84 9.70 -10.58
C TYR A 160 -4.44 8.65 -9.53
N CYS A 161 -5.09 8.72 -8.37
CA CYS A 161 -4.84 7.83 -7.25
C CYS A 161 -5.85 6.68 -7.25
N VAL A 162 -5.35 5.46 -7.12
CA VAL A 162 -6.12 4.26 -6.80
C VAL A 162 -5.71 3.79 -5.41
N ILE A 163 -6.69 3.60 -4.53
CA ILE A 163 -6.52 3.05 -3.19
C ILE A 163 -7.06 1.63 -3.18
N VAL A 164 -6.28 0.70 -2.65
CA VAL A 164 -6.75 -0.63 -2.26
C VAL A 164 -6.65 -0.71 -0.74
N ASP A 165 -7.80 -0.68 -0.09
CA ASP A 165 -7.95 -0.86 1.35
C ASP A 165 -8.15 -2.34 1.63
N ILE A 166 -7.25 -2.92 2.40
CA ILE A 166 -7.23 -4.33 2.80
C ILE A 166 -7.47 -4.52 4.31
N GLY A 167 -7.71 -3.42 5.05
CA GLY A 167 -7.86 -3.42 6.51
C GLY A 167 -6.74 -4.17 7.24
N ASP A 168 -7.10 -4.87 8.32
CA ASP A 168 -6.14 -5.61 9.16
C ASP A 168 -5.67 -6.95 8.57
N SER A 169 -6.02 -7.26 7.32
CA SER A 169 -5.74 -8.58 6.70
C SER A 169 -4.25 -8.94 6.73
N LEU A 170 -3.37 -7.95 6.60
CA LEU A 170 -1.93 -8.15 6.70
C LEU A 170 -1.46 -8.42 8.13
N LEU A 171 -1.93 -7.63 9.11
CA LEU A 171 -1.54 -7.78 10.52
C LEU A 171 -1.99 -9.13 11.09
N ASN A 172 -3.20 -9.56 10.74
CA ASN A 172 -3.76 -10.84 11.16
C ASN A 172 -2.90 -12.03 10.71
N ARG A 173 -2.15 -11.92 9.60
CA ARG A 173 -1.23 -12.96 9.13
C ARG A 173 0.11 -12.96 9.87
N VAL A 174 0.61 -11.81 10.30
CA VAL A 174 1.88 -11.73 11.05
C VAL A 174 1.73 -12.38 12.43
N GLY A 175 0.53 -12.35 13.02
CA GLY A 175 0.22 -13.03 14.28
C GLY A 175 0.16 -14.56 14.19
N VAL A 176 -0.06 -15.13 13.00
CA VAL A 176 -0.16 -16.58 12.81
C VAL A 176 1.22 -17.16 12.54
N LYS A 177 1.87 -17.68 13.60
CA LYS A 177 3.20 -18.32 13.63
C LYS A 177 3.47 -19.45 12.61
N GLN A 178 2.57 -19.75 11.68
CA GLN A 178 2.63 -20.95 10.84
C GLN A 178 3.08 -20.71 9.39
N ASN A 179 3.16 -19.47 8.89
CA ASN A 179 3.69 -19.21 7.54
C ASN A 179 4.93 -18.31 7.56
N LYS A 180 6.09 -18.90 7.23
CA LYS A 180 7.42 -18.25 7.09
C LYS A 180 7.54 -17.28 5.90
N ILE A 181 6.43 -16.75 5.36
CA ILE A 181 6.52 -15.74 4.31
C ILE A 181 6.88 -14.42 5.00
N SER A 182 8.03 -13.85 4.65
CA SER A 182 8.41 -12.52 5.13
C SER A 182 7.31 -11.53 4.79
N PHE A 183 6.91 -10.69 5.74
CA PHE A 183 5.95 -9.60 5.53
C PHE A 183 6.33 -8.75 4.30
N GLU A 184 7.63 -8.50 4.14
CA GLU A 184 8.19 -7.79 3.01
C GLU A 184 7.97 -8.51 1.67
N TYR A 185 8.07 -9.85 1.65
CA TYR A 185 7.76 -10.62 0.43
C TYR A 185 6.30 -10.47 0.04
N LEU A 186 5.37 -10.55 1.01
CA LEU A 186 3.95 -10.38 0.73
C LEU A 186 3.64 -8.97 0.22
N LYS A 187 4.20 -7.92 0.84
CA LYS A 187 4.08 -6.53 0.36
C LYS A 187 4.48 -6.42 -1.11
N ASN A 188 5.66 -6.92 -1.47
CA ASN A 188 6.17 -6.87 -2.83
C ASN A 188 5.24 -7.59 -3.82
N ARG A 189 4.75 -8.79 -3.46
CA ARG A 189 3.79 -9.52 -4.31
C ARG A 189 2.48 -8.76 -4.53
N LEU A 190 1.94 -8.11 -3.50
CA LEU A 190 0.70 -7.33 -3.63
C LEU A 190 0.90 -6.09 -4.51
N ILE A 191 2.04 -5.40 -4.37
CA ILE A 191 2.43 -4.29 -5.26
C ILE A 191 2.53 -4.79 -6.71
N ASP A 192 3.19 -5.93 -6.96
CA ASP A 192 3.35 -6.48 -8.30
C ASP A 192 2.00 -6.81 -8.95
N HIS A 193 1.10 -7.45 -8.20
CA HIS A 193 -0.26 -7.73 -8.67
C HIS A 193 -1.02 -6.45 -8.98
N MET A 194 -0.91 -5.42 -8.13
CA MET A 194 -1.54 -4.13 -8.38
C MET A 194 -1.00 -3.48 -9.67
N LYS A 195 0.32 -3.41 -9.82
CA LYS A 195 0.97 -2.87 -11.03
C LYS A 195 0.54 -3.61 -12.30
N HIS A 196 0.47 -4.94 -12.24
CA HIS A 196 0.05 -5.76 -13.38
C HIS A 196 -1.44 -5.57 -13.70
N SER A 197 -2.34 -5.60 -12.70
CA SER A 197 -3.78 -5.48 -12.93
C SER A 197 -4.16 -4.15 -13.59
N PHE A 198 -3.48 -3.07 -13.20
CA PHE A 198 -3.71 -1.73 -13.74
C PHE A 198 -2.77 -1.36 -14.91
N LYS A 199 -2.04 -2.33 -15.49
CA LYS A 199 -1.17 -2.12 -16.66
C LYS A 199 -0.25 -0.89 -16.50
N CYS A 200 0.45 -0.85 -15.38
CA CYS A 200 1.34 0.26 -15.06
C CYS A 200 2.50 0.38 -16.05
N ASN A 201 2.86 1.62 -16.36
CA ASN A 201 4.11 1.99 -17.02
C ASN A 201 5.15 2.40 -15.96
N ASP A 202 6.34 2.80 -16.40
CA ASP A 202 7.45 3.13 -15.52
C ASP A 202 7.21 4.39 -14.67
N ASP A 203 6.35 5.30 -15.12
CA ASP A 203 5.99 6.54 -14.39
C ASP A 203 4.97 6.34 -13.26
N ALA A 204 4.42 5.11 -13.12
CA ALA A 204 3.45 4.79 -12.09
C ALA A 204 4.13 4.53 -10.74
N ILE A 205 3.59 5.13 -9.69
CA ILE A 205 4.12 4.96 -8.33
C ILE A 205 3.18 4.04 -7.57
N CYS A 206 3.65 2.90 -7.08
CA CYS A 206 2.82 1.96 -6.33
C CYS A 206 3.55 1.55 -5.05
N THR A 207 2.94 1.81 -3.90
CA THR A 207 3.54 1.50 -2.60
C THR A 207 2.48 1.36 -1.50
N PHE A 208 2.88 0.89 -0.32
CA PHE A 208 2.03 0.91 0.86
C PHE A 208 2.02 2.31 1.47
N LEU A 209 0.83 2.81 1.77
CA LEU A 209 0.69 4.04 2.56
C LEU A 209 0.83 3.73 4.06
N ASN A 210 0.26 2.62 4.49
CA ASN A 210 0.35 2.06 5.83
C ASN A 210 0.09 0.54 5.75
N THR A 211 -0.18 -0.14 6.88
CA THR A 211 -0.45 -1.59 6.89
C THR A 211 -1.80 -1.99 6.28
N GLU A 212 -2.70 -1.03 6.07
CA GLU A 212 -4.09 -1.26 5.64
C GLU A 212 -4.34 -0.81 4.19
N LYS A 213 -3.53 0.12 3.67
CA LYS A 213 -3.78 0.76 2.37
C LYS A 213 -2.58 0.65 1.45
N ILE A 214 -2.83 0.14 0.25
CA ILE A 214 -1.91 0.19 -0.89
C ILE A 214 -2.38 1.32 -1.81
N VAL A 215 -1.46 2.16 -2.25
CA VAL A 215 -1.75 3.28 -3.14
C VAL A 215 -0.99 3.12 -4.44
N LEU A 216 -1.71 3.34 -5.55
CA LEU A 216 -1.17 3.46 -6.88
C LEU A 216 -1.47 4.86 -7.43
N LEU A 217 -0.42 5.62 -7.75
CA LEU A 217 -0.50 6.85 -8.51
C LEU A 217 -0.25 6.49 -9.97
N LYS A 218 -1.32 6.20 -10.71
CA LYS A 218 -1.26 5.76 -12.10
C LYS A 218 -1.08 6.97 -13.01
N SER A 219 -0.06 6.93 -13.87
CA SER A 219 0.17 7.98 -14.86
C SER A 219 -0.64 7.77 -16.14
N VAL A 220 -0.95 8.91 -16.77
CA VAL A 220 -1.65 9.05 -18.05
C VAL A 220 -0.77 9.91 -18.95
N THR A 221 -0.44 9.41 -20.14
CA THR A 221 0.61 9.98 -21.02
C THR A 221 0.08 10.42 -22.39
N ALA A 222 -1.03 9.86 -22.84
CA ALA A 222 -1.73 10.26 -24.07
C ALA A 222 -2.72 11.40 -23.79
N ASP A 223 -3.58 11.72 -24.76
CA ASP A 223 -4.66 12.70 -24.58
C ASP A 223 -5.40 12.44 -23.26
N PRO A 224 -5.28 13.34 -22.27
CA PRO A 224 -5.65 13.07 -20.89
C PRO A 224 -7.11 12.67 -20.73
N ASN A 225 -7.98 13.26 -21.55
CA ASN A 225 -9.41 13.04 -21.44
C ASN A 225 -9.79 11.66 -22.01
N SER A 226 -9.23 11.27 -23.15
CA SER A 226 -9.58 9.99 -23.78
C SER A 226 -8.90 8.79 -23.10
N GLU A 227 -7.66 8.92 -22.64
CA GLU A 227 -6.97 7.83 -21.93
C GLU A 227 -7.54 7.60 -20.53
N TYR A 228 -7.74 8.65 -19.73
CA TYR A 228 -8.27 8.49 -18.39
C TYR A 228 -9.69 7.92 -18.37
N VAL A 229 -10.57 8.38 -19.26
CA VAL A 229 -11.93 7.83 -19.42
C VAL A 229 -11.85 6.33 -19.73
N ARG A 230 -10.99 5.92 -20.67
CA ARG A 230 -10.78 4.51 -21.00
C ARG A 230 -10.27 3.70 -19.81
N GLU A 231 -9.37 4.24 -19.00
CA GLU A 231 -8.93 3.56 -17.77
C GLU A 231 -10.09 3.40 -16.78
N MET A 232 -10.95 4.41 -16.62
CA MET A 232 -12.13 4.35 -15.76
C MET A 232 -13.20 3.35 -16.26
N GLU A 233 -13.41 3.24 -17.57
CA GLU A 233 -14.26 2.21 -18.17
C GLU A 233 -13.76 0.79 -17.85
N ASN A 234 -12.44 0.60 -17.85
CA ASN A 234 -11.81 -0.69 -17.54
C ASN A 234 -11.62 -0.95 -16.04
N PHE A 235 -11.72 0.09 -15.20
CA PHE A 235 -11.38 0.04 -13.79
C PHE A 235 -12.15 -1.03 -13.02
N SER A 236 -13.45 -1.19 -13.27
CA SER A 236 -14.28 -2.20 -12.61
C SER A 236 -13.81 -3.62 -12.92
N PHE A 237 -13.44 -3.88 -14.18
CA PHE A 237 -12.93 -5.18 -14.61
C PHE A 237 -11.54 -5.47 -14.00
N GLN A 238 -10.62 -4.51 -14.07
CA GLN A 238 -9.26 -4.63 -13.51
C GLN A 238 -9.31 -4.83 -11.99
N SER A 239 -10.17 -4.08 -11.30
CA SER A 239 -10.37 -4.20 -9.85
C SER A 239 -10.88 -5.60 -9.46
N LYS A 240 -11.85 -6.16 -10.19
CA LYS A 240 -12.32 -7.54 -9.95
C LYS A 240 -11.24 -8.59 -10.17
N GLN A 241 -10.36 -8.40 -11.15
CA GLN A 241 -9.20 -9.29 -11.37
C GLN A 241 -8.22 -9.21 -10.20
N LEU A 242 -7.93 -7.99 -9.72
CA LEU A 242 -7.06 -7.77 -8.56
C LEU A 242 -7.64 -8.41 -7.29
N MET A 243 -8.95 -8.24 -7.04
CA MET A 243 -9.65 -8.89 -5.92
C MET A 243 -9.46 -10.41 -5.93
N LYS A 244 -9.62 -11.06 -7.08
CA LYS A 244 -9.38 -12.50 -7.22
C LYS A 244 -7.93 -12.89 -6.91
N LYS A 245 -6.96 -12.08 -7.33
CA LYS A 245 -5.55 -12.29 -7.00
C LYS A 245 -5.27 -12.15 -5.52
N PHE A 246 -5.89 -11.18 -4.85
CA PHE A 246 -5.73 -10.97 -3.42
C PHE A 246 -6.39 -12.09 -2.60
N GLN A 247 -7.47 -12.69 -3.10
CA GLN A 247 -8.08 -13.89 -2.51
C GLN A 247 -7.14 -15.11 -2.52
N GLU A 248 -6.24 -15.26 -3.52
CA GLU A 248 -5.20 -16.32 -3.51
C GLU A 248 -4.28 -16.17 -2.28
N TYR A 249 -4.19 -14.96 -1.70
CA TYR A 249 -3.48 -14.64 -0.46
C TYR A 249 -4.43 -14.53 0.75
N GLN A 250 -5.64 -15.10 0.71
CA GLN A 250 -6.68 -15.02 1.75
C GLN A 250 -6.96 -13.57 2.22
N ILE A 251 -6.89 -12.61 1.31
CA ILE A 251 -7.30 -11.22 1.54
C ILE A 251 -8.65 -11.05 0.84
N GLU A 252 -9.74 -11.17 1.60
CA GLU A 252 -11.09 -11.28 1.04
C GLU A 252 -11.88 -9.96 1.11
N ASN A 253 -11.69 -9.19 2.17
CA ASN A 253 -12.43 -7.96 2.44
C ASN A 253 -11.70 -6.73 1.92
N ILE A 254 -11.51 -6.64 0.61
CA ILE A 254 -10.84 -5.48 0.00
C ILE A 254 -11.83 -4.50 -0.61
N THR A 255 -11.53 -3.22 -0.44
CA THR A 255 -12.23 -2.11 -1.08
C THR A 255 -11.26 -1.41 -2.03
N ILE A 256 -11.69 -1.12 -3.25
CA ILE A 256 -10.87 -0.45 -4.25
C ILE A 256 -11.56 0.83 -4.69
N ALA A 257 -10.87 1.97 -4.65
CA ALA A 257 -11.42 3.24 -5.13
C ALA A 257 -10.42 4.02 -5.97
N ALA A 258 -10.92 4.78 -6.94
CA ALA A 258 -10.12 5.70 -7.75
C ALA A 258 -10.66 7.13 -7.67
N GLY A 259 -9.75 8.10 -7.55
CA GLY A 259 -10.05 9.53 -7.68
C GLY A 259 -9.83 10.04 -9.10
N ASP A 260 -9.91 11.37 -9.24
CA ASP A 260 -9.81 12.06 -10.52
C ASP A 260 -8.37 12.28 -10.97
N LEU A 261 -8.21 12.65 -12.25
CA LEU A 261 -6.94 12.96 -12.87
C LEU A 261 -6.45 14.36 -12.50
N TYR A 262 -5.22 14.44 -11.98
CA TYR A 262 -4.57 15.69 -11.64
C TYR A 262 -3.30 15.91 -12.46
N SER A 263 -2.93 17.19 -12.62
CA SER A 263 -1.87 17.60 -13.55
C SER A 263 -0.44 17.37 -13.04
N SER A 264 -0.25 17.15 -11.74
CA SER A 264 1.07 16.96 -11.14
C SER A 264 0.99 16.28 -9.77
N LEU A 265 2.15 15.84 -9.26
CA LEU A 265 2.28 15.32 -7.89
C LEU A 265 2.02 16.38 -6.81
N LEU A 266 2.03 17.67 -7.12
CA LEU A 266 1.73 18.73 -6.13
C LEU A 266 0.25 18.79 -5.75
N SER A 267 -0.63 18.27 -6.62
CA SER A 267 -2.09 18.27 -6.44
C SER A 267 -2.68 16.88 -6.29
N ILE A 268 -1.83 15.85 -6.18
CA ILE A 268 -2.27 14.45 -6.18
C ILE A 268 -2.98 14.03 -4.89
N ASN A 269 -2.78 14.78 -3.79
CA ASN A 269 -3.53 14.59 -2.55
C ASN A 269 -5.04 14.69 -2.77
N ARG A 270 -5.51 15.54 -3.68
CA ARG A 270 -6.94 15.68 -4.00
C ARG A 270 -7.52 14.38 -4.54
N SER A 271 -6.83 13.74 -5.48
CA SER A 271 -7.20 12.41 -6.02
C SER A 271 -7.26 11.33 -4.93
N TYR A 272 -6.32 11.40 -3.98
CA TYR A 272 -6.33 10.49 -2.83
C TYR A 272 -7.53 10.71 -1.91
N HIS A 273 -7.81 11.96 -1.51
CA HIS A 273 -8.96 12.28 -0.65
C HIS A 273 -10.31 11.99 -1.32
N GLU A 274 -10.40 12.18 -2.62
CA GLU A 274 -11.50 11.73 -3.46
C GLU A 274 -11.74 10.21 -3.34
N ALA A 275 -10.70 9.41 -3.59
CA ALA A 275 -10.77 7.96 -3.45
C ALA A 275 -11.10 7.52 -2.00
N GLU A 276 -10.53 8.19 -1.01
CA GLU A 276 -10.81 7.92 0.41
C GLU A 276 -12.25 8.25 0.78
N ASN A 277 -12.78 9.38 0.32
CA ASN A 277 -14.18 9.75 0.50
C ASN A 277 -15.13 8.72 -0.13
N LEU A 278 -14.81 8.23 -1.33
CA LEU A 278 -15.57 7.16 -1.98
C LEU A 278 -15.57 5.86 -1.14
N ILE A 279 -14.43 5.48 -0.55
CA ILE A 279 -14.34 4.34 0.37
C ILE A 279 -15.22 4.55 1.59
N ASN A 280 -15.16 5.74 2.21
CA ASN A 280 -15.96 6.06 3.40
C ASN A 280 -17.45 5.96 3.12
N VAL A 281 -17.93 6.60 2.05
CA VAL A 281 -19.34 6.56 1.65
C VAL A 281 -19.76 5.14 1.29
N GLY A 282 -18.96 4.42 0.50
CA GLY A 282 -19.27 3.05 0.11
C GLY A 282 -19.32 2.08 1.30
N ASN A 283 -18.48 2.28 2.31
CA ASN A 283 -18.49 1.50 3.54
C ASN A 283 -19.70 1.83 4.43
N GLU A 284 -20.06 3.12 4.58
CA GLU A 284 -21.24 3.57 5.34
C GLU A 284 -22.54 3.02 4.76
N LEU A 285 -22.62 2.98 3.42
CA LEU A 285 -23.77 2.47 2.66
C LEU A 285 -23.70 0.96 2.37
N HIS A 286 -22.61 0.29 2.74
CA HIS A 286 -22.37 -1.13 2.45
C HIS A 286 -22.54 -1.51 0.97
N LEU A 287 -22.06 -0.65 0.05
CA LEU A 287 -22.21 -0.85 -1.39
C LEU A 287 -21.42 -2.07 -1.88
N LEU A 288 -22.03 -2.81 -2.80
CA LEU A 288 -21.41 -3.96 -3.47
C LEU A 288 -21.55 -3.85 -5.00
N PRO A 289 -20.50 -4.20 -5.78
CA PRO A 289 -19.16 -4.58 -5.32
C PRO A 289 -18.42 -3.38 -4.69
N ARG A 290 -17.44 -3.66 -3.81
CA ARG A 290 -16.63 -2.64 -3.11
C ARG A 290 -15.60 -1.97 -4.03
N ILE A 291 -16.06 -1.47 -5.18
CA ILE A 291 -15.26 -0.87 -6.24
C ILE A 291 -15.89 0.48 -6.60
N TYR A 292 -15.19 1.57 -6.32
CA TYR A 292 -15.77 2.92 -6.39
C TYR A 292 -14.94 3.88 -7.27
N ASN A 293 -15.61 4.74 -8.02
CA ASN A 293 -15.01 5.85 -8.78
C ASN A 293 -16.12 6.84 -9.16
N TYR A 294 -15.75 8.07 -9.49
CA TYR A 294 -16.70 9.10 -9.92
C TYR A 294 -17.27 8.90 -11.34
N TYR A 295 -16.72 7.98 -12.12
CA TYR A 295 -17.21 7.64 -13.47
C TYR A 295 -18.33 6.60 -13.46
N ASN A 296 -18.70 6.09 -12.28
CA ASN A 296 -19.84 5.21 -12.09
C ASN A 296 -21.09 6.03 -11.73
N TRP A 297 -22.10 6.04 -12.61
CA TRP A 297 -23.37 6.74 -12.38
C TRP A 297 -24.09 6.30 -11.12
N ASP A 298 -24.03 5.01 -10.77
CA ASP A 298 -24.66 4.51 -9.55
C ASP A 298 -24.00 5.13 -8.32
N MET A 299 -22.66 5.23 -8.32
CA MET A 299 -21.91 5.88 -7.24
C MET A 299 -22.22 7.38 -7.14
N LEU A 300 -22.29 8.08 -8.27
CA LEU A 300 -22.67 9.50 -8.30
C LEU A 300 -24.08 9.71 -7.73
N LEU A 301 -25.03 8.82 -8.05
CA LEU A 301 -26.37 8.88 -7.50
C LEU A 301 -26.38 8.69 -5.97
N GLU A 302 -25.56 7.78 -5.44
CA GLU A 302 -25.38 7.63 -3.99
C GLU A 302 -24.80 8.88 -3.34
N LEU A 303 -23.80 9.51 -3.97
CA LEU A 303 -23.18 10.72 -3.47
C LEU A 303 -24.14 11.92 -3.46
N VAL A 304 -24.95 12.08 -4.50
CA VAL A 304 -25.97 13.15 -4.57
C VAL A 304 -26.93 13.04 -3.39
N SER A 305 -27.34 11.83 -3.03
CA SER A 305 -28.19 11.65 -1.87
C SER A 305 -27.42 11.98 -0.59
N THR A 306 -26.28 11.32 -0.32
CA THR A 306 -25.55 11.40 0.94
C THR A 306 -24.95 12.78 1.23
N GLN A 307 -24.39 13.46 0.23
CA GLN A 307 -23.65 14.71 0.38
C GLN A 307 -24.51 15.99 0.27
N MET A 308 -25.84 15.88 0.31
CA MET A 308 -26.69 17.08 0.41
C MET A 308 -26.27 17.97 1.59
N ASP A 309 -26.25 19.29 1.39
CA ASP A 309 -25.99 20.26 2.45
C ASP A 309 -26.90 20.04 3.66
N LYS A 310 -26.36 20.11 4.88
CA LYS A 310 -27.10 19.83 6.12
C LYS A 310 -28.35 20.72 6.27
N ARG A 311 -28.28 21.99 5.88
CA ARG A 311 -29.43 22.92 5.99
C ARG A 311 -30.53 22.54 5.01
N LEU A 312 -30.17 22.08 3.80
CA LEU A 312 -31.14 21.56 2.84
C LEU A 312 -31.78 20.27 3.36
N GLN A 313 -30.97 19.36 3.91
CA GLN A 313 -31.48 18.11 4.51
C GLN A 313 -32.49 18.38 5.63
N GLU A 314 -32.19 19.29 6.56
CA GLU A 314 -33.09 19.67 7.64
C GLU A 314 -34.43 20.23 7.12
N LYS A 315 -34.37 21.09 6.10
CA LYS A 315 -35.58 21.64 5.46
C LYS A 315 -36.41 20.56 4.79
N LEU A 316 -35.79 19.63 4.08
CA LEU A 316 -36.46 18.51 3.42
C LEU A 316 -37.08 17.56 4.45
N HIS A 317 -36.32 17.21 5.49
CA HIS A 317 -36.80 16.39 6.58
C HIS A 317 -38.01 17.03 7.27
N PHE A 318 -37.95 18.31 7.62
CA PHE A 318 -39.07 19.01 8.24
C PHE A 318 -40.34 18.99 7.38
N ARG A 319 -40.21 19.12 6.06
CA ARG A 319 -41.35 19.08 5.13
C ARG A 319 -41.92 17.67 4.96
N LEU A 320 -41.09 16.64 5.12
CA LEU A 320 -41.46 15.23 4.95
C LEU A 320 -41.68 14.49 6.27
N LYS A 321 -41.54 15.15 7.43
CA LYS A 321 -41.68 14.54 8.77
C LYS A 321 -42.99 13.77 8.93
N PHE A 322 -44.09 14.30 8.40
CA PHE A 322 -45.40 13.65 8.50
C PHE A 322 -45.49 12.34 7.72
N LEU A 323 -44.63 12.13 6.72
CA LEU A 323 -44.47 10.84 6.06
C LEU A 323 -43.52 9.94 6.84
N ILE A 324 -42.36 10.47 7.24
CA ILE A 324 -41.29 9.71 7.91
C ILE A 324 -41.74 9.16 9.27
N GLU A 325 -42.50 9.94 10.03
CA GLU A 325 -43.04 9.58 11.34
C GLU A 325 -44.40 8.85 11.25
N HIS A 326 -44.90 8.60 10.04
CA HIS A 326 -46.18 7.92 9.85
C HIS A 326 -46.06 6.43 10.23
N ASN A 327 -47.09 5.87 10.88
CA ASN A 327 -47.10 4.46 11.30
C ASN A 327 -46.80 3.49 10.15
N ASP A 328 -47.38 3.75 8.97
CA ASP A 328 -47.16 2.95 7.76
C ASP A 328 -45.90 3.33 6.95
N PHE A 329 -44.98 4.14 7.48
CA PHE A 329 -43.83 4.65 6.72
C PHE A 329 -43.00 3.55 6.07
N GLY A 330 -42.71 2.46 6.79
CA GLY A 330 -41.92 1.34 6.25
C GLY A 330 -42.54 0.74 5.00
N GLU A 331 -43.87 0.55 4.99
CA GLU A 331 -44.59 0.03 3.82
C GLU A 331 -44.66 1.06 2.70
N LEU A 332 -45.05 2.31 3.00
CA LEU A 332 -45.22 3.36 1.99
C LEU A 332 -43.89 3.72 1.30
N SER A 333 -42.81 3.81 2.07
CA SER A 333 -41.47 4.09 1.52
C SER A 333 -40.98 2.93 0.66
N ASN A 334 -41.12 1.68 1.11
CA ASN A 334 -40.74 0.50 0.33
C ASN A 334 -41.52 0.42 -1.00
N ASP A 335 -42.84 0.57 -0.95
CA ASP A 335 -43.70 0.56 -2.14
C ASP A 335 -43.31 1.66 -3.13
N PHE A 336 -43.00 2.86 -2.63
CA PHE A 336 -42.53 3.98 -3.44
C PHE A 336 -41.14 3.72 -4.07
N MET A 337 -40.22 3.09 -3.33
CA MET A 337 -38.91 2.73 -3.89
C MET A 337 -39.03 1.65 -4.97
N ILE A 338 -39.90 0.66 -4.80
CA ILE A 338 -40.18 -0.36 -5.82
C ILE A 338 -40.93 0.25 -7.01
N TYR A 339 -41.77 1.28 -6.77
CA TYR A 339 -42.37 2.08 -7.83
C TYR A 339 -41.31 2.80 -8.68
N CYS A 340 -40.34 3.46 -8.04
CA CYS A 340 -39.22 4.11 -8.72
C CYS A 340 -38.35 3.10 -9.48
N LYS A 341 -38.00 1.96 -8.87
CA LYS A 341 -37.22 0.86 -9.48
C LYS A 341 -37.88 0.34 -10.77
N ASN A 342 -39.21 0.35 -10.82
CA ASN A 342 -39.98 -0.06 -11.99
C ASN A 342 -40.28 1.09 -12.96
N ASN A 343 -39.51 2.17 -12.92
CA ASN A 343 -39.68 3.36 -13.76
C ASN A 343 -41.11 3.91 -13.67
N MET A 344 -41.66 3.99 -12.47
CA MET A 344 -42.99 4.53 -12.20
C MET A 344 -44.13 3.75 -12.88
N ASN A 345 -43.91 2.46 -13.19
CA ASN A 345 -44.91 1.60 -13.83
C ASN A 345 -45.77 0.86 -12.81
N ILE A 346 -47.00 1.34 -12.59
CA ILE A 346 -47.97 0.78 -11.63
C ILE A 346 -48.18 -0.74 -11.80
N SER A 347 -48.33 -1.23 -13.04
CA SER A 347 -48.62 -2.65 -13.28
C SER A 347 -47.43 -3.55 -12.93
N LYS A 348 -46.20 -3.14 -13.28
CA LYS A 348 -44.99 -3.87 -12.92
C LYS A 348 -44.75 -3.85 -11.41
N THR A 349 -44.88 -2.68 -10.79
CA THR A 349 -44.71 -2.49 -9.35
C THR A 349 -45.71 -3.31 -8.54
N ALA A 350 -47.00 -3.28 -8.90
CA ALA A 350 -48.02 -4.07 -8.20
C ALA A 350 -47.75 -5.58 -8.27
N LYS A 351 -47.24 -6.05 -9.42
CA LYS A 351 -46.83 -7.44 -9.61
C LYS A 351 -45.61 -7.81 -8.76
N GLU A 352 -44.59 -6.95 -8.68
CA GLU A 352 -43.39 -7.17 -7.83
C GLU A 352 -43.73 -7.13 -6.34
N LEU A 353 -44.67 -6.27 -5.93
CA LEU A 353 -45.16 -6.17 -4.55
C LEU A 353 -46.18 -7.25 -4.17
N TYR A 354 -46.62 -8.09 -5.11
CA TYR A 354 -47.70 -9.08 -4.91
C TYR A 354 -49.00 -8.45 -4.40
N ILE A 355 -49.33 -7.23 -4.84
CA ILE A 355 -50.58 -6.53 -4.48
C ILE A 355 -51.41 -6.20 -5.71
N HIS A 356 -52.69 -5.89 -5.50
CA HIS A 356 -53.53 -5.39 -6.58
C HIS A 356 -53.12 -3.95 -6.98
N ARG A 357 -53.20 -3.62 -8.27
CA ARG A 357 -52.83 -2.29 -8.79
C ARG A 357 -53.54 -1.13 -8.06
N ASN A 358 -54.79 -1.33 -7.67
CA ASN A 358 -55.58 -0.29 -6.99
C ASN A 358 -55.07 -0.04 -5.56
N THR A 359 -54.53 -1.08 -4.90
CA THR A 359 -53.91 -0.95 -3.58
C THR A 359 -52.65 -0.10 -3.68
N LEU A 360 -51.81 -0.33 -4.69
CA LEU A 360 -50.63 0.51 -4.95
C LEU A 360 -51.03 1.96 -5.22
N ILE A 361 -52.03 2.19 -6.10
CA ILE A 361 -52.53 3.55 -6.39
C ILE A 361 -53.00 4.23 -5.10
N TYR A 362 -53.74 3.51 -4.25
CA TYR A 362 -54.19 4.05 -2.96
C TYR A 362 -53.01 4.44 -2.06
N ARG A 363 -51.96 3.61 -1.97
CA ARG A 363 -50.76 3.89 -1.18
C ARG A 363 -49.96 5.08 -1.73
N LEU A 364 -49.79 5.16 -3.05
CA LEU A 364 -49.17 6.33 -3.69
C LEU A 364 -49.99 7.60 -3.43
N LYS A 365 -51.31 7.56 -3.61
CA LYS A 365 -52.20 8.70 -3.28
C LYS A 365 -52.14 9.08 -1.80
N LYS A 366 -51.91 8.12 -0.90
CA LYS A 366 -51.69 8.39 0.53
C LYS A 366 -50.40 9.17 0.74
N ILE A 367 -49.30 8.80 0.08
CA ILE A 367 -48.04 9.57 0.09
C ILE A 367 -48.30 11.00 -0.41
N GLU A 368 -48.96 11.16 -1.55
CA GLU A 368 -49.26 12.49 -2.12
C GLU A 368 -50.09 13.37 -1.17
N ARG A 369 -51.05 12.78 -0.47
CA ARG A 369 -51.87 13.50 0.51
C ARG A 369 -51.05 13.99 1.71
N ILE A 370 -50.09 13.18 2.16
CA ILE A 370 -49.23 13.50 3.32
C ILE A 370 -48.20 14.57 2.94
N THR A 371 -47.51 14.38 1.80
CA THR A 371 -46.35 15.22 1.42
C THR A 371 -46.72 16.41 0.56
N ARG A 372 -47.91 16.38 -0.08
CA ARG A 372 -48.32 17.30 -1.15
C ARG A 372 -47.46 17.22 -2.41
N LEU A 373 -46.67 16.15 -2.56
CA LEU A 373 -45.87 15.86 -3.76
C LEU A 373 -46.62 14.84 -4.62
N ASP A 374 -46.75 15.11 -5.90
CA ASP A 374 -47.40 14.20 -6.87
C ASP A 374 -46.42 13.08 -7.28
N THR A 375 -46.78 11.82 -7.04
CA THR A 375 -45.92 10.67 -7.35
C THR A 375 -45.86 10.33 -8.84
N GLY A 376 -46.78 10.86 -9.65
CA GLY A 376 -46.77 10.74 -11.11
C GLY A 376 -45.99 11.85 -11.82
N CYS A 377 -45.61 12.92 -11.12
CA CYS A 377 -44.80 14.02 -11.63
C CYS A 377 -43.32 13.68 -11.46
N PHE A 378 -42.54 13.74 -12.55
CA PHE A 378 -41.13 13.36 -12.55
C PHE A 378 -40.30 14.16 -11.54
N GLU A 379 -40.50 15.47 -11.45
CA GLU A 379 -39.76 16.38 -10.57
C GLU A 379 -40.03 16.08 -9.09
N HIS A 380 -41.31 15.89 -8.74
CA HIS A 380 -41.74 15.54 -7.38
C HIS A 380 -41.28 14.12 -6.99
N CYS A 381 -41.42 13.17 -7.91
CA CYS A 381 -40.94 11.80 -7.73
C CYS A 381 -39.42 11.77 -7.52
N THR A 382 -38.65 12.51 -8.32
CA THR A 382 -37.19 12.61 -8.17
C THR A 382 -36.81 13.18 -6.80
N LEU A 383 -37.45 14.27 -6.38
CA LEU A 383 -37.21 14.87 -5.06
C LEU A 383 -37.50 13.85 -3.94
N LEU A 384 -38.65 13.18 -4.01
CA LEU A 384 -39.05 12.21 -3.00
C LEU A 384 -38.12 11.00 -2.97
N TYR A 385 -37.70 10.50 -4.14
CA TYR A 385 -36.73 9.41 -4.29
C TYR A 385 -35.40 9.77 -3.62
N LEU A 386 -34.82 10.93 -3.94
CA LEU A 386 -33.53 11.34 -3.39
C LEU A 386 -33.56 11.48 -1.86
N VAL A 387 -34.68 11.91 -1.28
CA VAL A 387 -34.81 12.01 0.18
C VAL A 387 -35.07 10.65 0.82
N LEU A 388 -36.00 9.87 0.28
CA LEU A 388 -36.40 8.59 0.89
C LEU A 388 -35.33 7.50 0.78
N LYS A 389 -34.49 7.54 -0.25
CA LYS A 389 -33.39 6.58 -0.43
C LYS A 389 -32.52 6.42 0.82
N LYS A 390 -32.19 7.53 1.50
CA LYS A 390 -31.44 7.52 2.77
C LYS A 390 -32.12 6.72 3.87
N TYR A 391 -33.45 6.75 3.93
CA TYR A 391 -34.21 6.13 5.01
C TYR A 391 -34.39 4.63 4.77
N THR A 392 -34.52 4.21 3.51
CA THR A 392 -34.67 2.78 3.16
C THR A 392 -33.38 1.98 3.31
N ASP A 393 -32.22 2.60 3.08
CA ASP A 393 -30.91 1.95 3.30
C ASP A 393 -30.59 1.79 4.80
N THR A 394 -31.28 2.53 5.67
CA THR A 394 -31.12 2.45 7.13
C THR A 394 -32.05 1.41 7.75
N THR A 395 -33.24 1.17 7.18
CA THR A 395 -34.22 0.20 7.71
C THR A 395 -33.97 -1.25 7.28
N GLN A 396 -33.26 -1.50 6.18
CA GLN A 396 -32.77 -2.86 5.86
C GLN A 396 -31.63 -3.34 6.79
N LYS A 397 -31.11 -2.47 7.68
CA LYS A 397 -30.03 -2.80 8.64
C LYS A 397 -30.53 -3.45 9.95
N ASN A 398 -31.84 -3.62 10.15
CA ASN A 398 -32.44 -4.13 11.40
C ASN A 398 -33.31 -5.38 11.22
N ILE A 399 -33.15 -6.15 10.14
CA ILE A 399 -33.81 -7.45 9.94
C ILE A 399 -32.76 -8.53 9.74
#